data_AF-A0A9E0F3X1-F1
#
_entry.id   AF-A0A9E0F3X1-F1
#
_cell.length_a   1.000
_cell.length_b   1.000
_cell.length_c   1.000
_cell.angle_alpha   90.00
_cell.angle_beta   90.00
_cell.angle_gamma   90.00
#
_symmetry.space_group_name_H-M   'P 1'
#
loop_
_entity.id
_entity.type
_entity.pdbx_description
1 polymer ?
#
loop_
_entity_poly.entity_id
_entity_poly.type
_entity_poly.pdbx_seq_one_letter_code
_entity_poly.pdbx_strand_id
1 'polypeptide(L)'
;EEYKQREQEKMQQAASTAVGFIKQAREFTKSSYYPSSILFYGKALAAMRNYLNQAVEAEIDGKTTLLVNETFSELQRVINNIRIEFSDSTQELKFGLPINQRYAVAAFTKDKNKTKLNDLPVKFSFVSGKGNINESIITNNQGKGMLSIFKITSTQAYQEIEAALDFEKMCSTDTSWKYFKPFVSQLSIPSHRMFIKVIAPKFYSNSSEKNLNSPMEEPILMKHLDKRMFDNGLQLTMNKAEADLIFELTSNTQQVNVAYEMITCHLQFALTIKDASGKPVYSHQKNDIKGIRLKQQEAGIYAYKSGIEYIDTKVIPEINTLLFK
;
A
#
# COMPACT_ATOMS: atom_id res chain seq x y z
N GLU A 1 22.71 -44.86 30.65
CA GLU A 1 21.68 -44.26 31.53
C GLU A 1 21.90 -42.76 31.72
N GLU A 2 23.13 -42.30 31.97
CA GLU A 2 23.46 -40.87 32.11
C GLU A 2 22.99 -39.95 30.97
N TYR A 3 23.00 -40.40 29.72
CA TYR A 3 22.53 -39.60 28.58
C TYR A 3 21.04 -39.29 28.67
N LYS A 4 20.21 -40.28 29.04
CA LYS A 4 18.76 -40.11 29.21
C LYS A 4 18.44 -39.19 30.39
N GLN A 5 19.19 -39.34 31.49
CA GLN A 5 19.06 -38.49 32.66
C GLN A 5 19.41 -37.03 32.36
N ARG A 6 20.53 -36.77 31.67
CA ARG A 6 20.92 -35.42 31.23
C ARG A 6 19.92 -34.79 30.26
N GLU A 7 19.34 -35.58 29.35
CA GLU A 7 18.26 -35.10 28.46
C GLU A 7 16.99 -34.73 29.24
N GLN A 8 16.61 -35.55 30.23
CA GLN A 8 15.46 -35.29 31.08
C GLN A 8 15.66 -34.04 31.96
N GLU A 9 16.86 -33.83 32.50
CA GLU A 9 17.22 -32.63 33.26
C GLU A 9 17.12 -31.36 32.40
N LYS A 10 17.64 -31.39 31.16
CA LYS A 10 17.50 -30.27 30.22
C LYS A 10 16.05 -29.98 29.87
N MET A 11 15.24 -31.02 29.68
CA MET A 11 13.80 -30.89 29.43
C MET A 11 13.10 -30.25 30.62
N GLN A 12 13.39 -30.70 31.85
CA GLN A 12 12.82 -30.12 33.07
C GLN A 12 13.25 -28.65 33.27
N GLN A 13 14.50 -28.32 32.96
CA GLN A 13 14.98 -26.93 33.02
C GLN A 13 14.27 -26.03 32.00
N ALA A 14 14.09 -26.52 30.77
CA ALA A 14 13.33 -25.83 29.73
C ALA A 14 11.87 -25.63 30.15
N ALA A 15 11.25 -26.67 30.71
CA ALA A 15 9.87 -26.62 31.21
C ALA A 15 9.72 -25.59 32.35
N SER A 16 10.62 -25.62 33.33
CA SER A 16 10.64 -24.64 34.44
C SER A 16 10.78 -23.20 33.94
N THR A 17 11.67 -22.98 32.97
CA THR A 17 11.85 -21.66 32.33
C THR A 17 10.58 -21.21 31.63
N ALA A 18 9.94 -22.09 30.85
CA ALA A 18 8.70 -21.80 30.14
C ALA A 18 7.55 -21.49 31.12
N VAL A 19 7.42 -22.23 32.22
CA VAL A 19 6.45 -21.95 33.29
C VAL A 19 6.66 -20.56 33.89
N GLY A 20 7.93 -20.15 34.09
CA GLY A 20 8.26 -18.79 34.52
C GLY A 20 7.74 -17.72 33.56
N PHE A 21 7.93 -17.91 32.25
CA PHE A 21 7.43 -16.99 31.24
C PHE A 21 5.90 -16.98 31.13
N ILE A 22 5.22 -18.12 31.29
CA ILE A 22 3.75 -18.19 31.31
C ILE A 22 3.19 -17.38 32.47
N LYS A 23 3.78 -17.49 33.66
CA LYS A 23 3.38 -16.69 34.82
C LYS A 23 3.50 -15.19 34.54
N GLN A 24 4.63 -14.75 33.96
CA GLN A 24 4.81 -13.36 33.57
C GLN A 24 3.79 -12.90 32.52
N ALA A 25 3.52 -13.72 31.51
CA ALA A 25 2.52 -13.42 30.47
C ALA A 25 1.12 -13.20 31.07
N ARG A 26 0.71 -14.05 32.02
CA ARG A 26 -0.57 -13.91 32.73
C ARG A 26 -0.65 -12.62 33.55
N GLU A 27 0.44 -12.22 34.22
CA GLU A 27 0.48 -10.94 34.95
C GLU A 27 0.34 -9.73 34.01
N PHE A 28 0.99 -9.76 32.85
CA PHE A 28 0.81 -8.73 31.82
C PHE A 28 -0.61 -8.72 31.24
N THR A 29 -1.24 -9.88 31.04
CA THR A 29 -2.64 -9.98 30.60
C THR A 29 -3.58 -9.33 31.61
N LYS A 30 -3.43 -9.64 32.91
CA LYS A 30 -4.23 -9.03 34.00
C LYS A 30 -4.09 -7.51 34.04
N SER A 31 -2.89 -7.02 33.75
CA SER A 31 -2.55 -5.60 33.70
C SER A 31 -2.89 -4.91 32.36
N SER A 32 -3.52 -5.63 31.42
CA SER A 32 -3.86 -5.15 30.07
C SER A 32 -2.67 -4.72 29.20
N TYR A 33 -1.46 -5.18 29.51
CA TYR A 33 -0.25 -4.99 28.69
C TYR A 33 -0.08 -6.15 27.69
N TYR A 34 -0.97 -6.19 26.70
CA TYR A 34 -1.04 -7.29 25.73
C TYR A 34 0.24 -7.53 24.91
N PRO A 35 0.98 -6.51 24.44
CA PRO A 35 2.23 -6.73 23.71
C PRO A 35 3.23 -7.57 24.52
N SER A 36 3.45 -7.21 25.79
CA SER A 36 4.32 -7.94 26.69
C SER A 36 3.79 -9.34 26.97
N SER A 37 2.48 -9.49 27.20
CA SER A 37 1.88 -10.82 27.38
C SER A 37 2.16 -11.75 26.19
N ILE A 38 1.93 -11.28 24.96
CA ILE A 38 2.15 -12.05 23.74
C ILE A 38 3.64 -12.42 23.61
N LEU A 39 4.54 -11.47 23.87
CA LEU A 39 5.98 -11.71 23.85
C LEU A 39 6.38 -12.80 24.85
N PHE A 40 5.87 -12.77 26.08
CA PHE A 40 6.23 -13.75 27.11
C PHE A 40 5.65 -15.15 26.82
N TYR A 41 4.44 -15.25 26.25
CA TYR A 41 3.98 -16.53 25.71
C TYR A 41 4.88 -17.04 24.56
N GLY A 42 5.32 -16.16 23.66
CA GLY A 42 6.29 -16.49 22.62
C GLY A 42 7.63 -16.99 23.19
N LYS A 43 8.11 -16.38 24.28
CA LYS A 43 9.30 -16.85 25.02
C LYS A 43 9.12 -18.22 25.63
N ALA A 44 7.96 -18.52 26.20
CA ALA A 44 7.64 -19.84 26.74
C ALA A 44 7.71 -20.92 25.64
N LEU A 45 7.09 -20.67 24.48
CA LEU A 45 7.18 -21.58 23.32
C LEU A 45 8.63 -21.72 22.81
N ALA A 46 9.38 -20.61 22.74
CA ALA A 46 10.77 -20.63 22.31
C ALA A 46 11.71 -21.39 23.27
N ALA A 47 11.43 -21.36 24.58
CA ALA A 47 12.16 -22.14 25.58
C ALA A 47 11.94 -23.65 25.37
N MET A 48 10.75 -24.05 24.92
CA MET A 48 10.38 -25.43 24.63
C MET A 48 10.75 -25.91 23.22
N ARG A 49 11.48 -25.12 22.42
CA ARG A 49 11.76 -25.38 20.98
C ARG A 49 12.30 -26.77 20.64
N ASN A 50 13.07 -27.39 21.54
CA ASN A 50 13.67 -28.71 21.33
C ASN A 50 12.72 -29.86 21.70
N TYR A 51 11.60 -29.55 22.36
CA TYR A 51 10.69 -30.51 22.98
C TYR A 51 9.22 -30.29 22.54
N LEU A 52 9.00 -29.55 21.45
CA LEU A 52 7.66 -29.15 20.97
C LEU A 52 6.73 -30.32 20.64
N ASN A 53 7.31 -31.43 20.15
CA ASN A 53 6.58 -32.64 19.78
C ASN A 53 6.48 -33.66 20.93
N GLN A 54 6.95 -33.31 22.13
CA GLN A 54 6.93 -34.20 23.28
C GLN A 54 5.78 -33.83 24.21
N ALA A 55 5.19 -34.83 24.85
CA ALA A 55 4.19 -34.66 25.90
C ALA A 55 4.87 -34.23 27.21
N VAL A 56 5.36 -32.99 27.26
CA VAL A 56 5.97 -32.44 28.47
C VAL A 56 4.88 -31.94 29.41
N GLU A 57 4.67 -32.69 30.48
CA GLU A 57 3.77 -32.28 31.56
C GLU A 57 4.45 -31.32 32.53
N ALA A 58 3.72 -30.29 32.96
CA ALA A 58 4.16 -29.37 33.99
C ALA A 58 2.99 -29.00 34.89
N GLU A 59 3.29 -28.71 36.15
CA GLU A 59 2.32 -28.19 37.11
C GLU A 59 2.25 -26.66 36.99
N ILE A 60 1.06 -26.15 36.66
CA ILE A 60 0.77 -24.72 36.57
C ILE A 60 -0.45 -24.46 37.44
N ASP A 61 -0.28 -23.62 38.47
CA ASP A 61 -1.32 -23.27 39.46
C ASP A 61 -2.04 -24.48 40.07
N GLY A 62 -1.28 -25.52 40.43
CA GLY A 62 -1.82 -26.73 41.05
C GLY A 62 -2.47 -27.72 40.09
N LYS A 63 -2.37 -27.49 38.76
CA LYS A 63 -2.89 -28.38 37.73
C LYS A 63 -1.78 -28.89 36.82
N THR A 64 -1.70 -30.20 36.64
CA THR A 64 -0.84 -30.82 35.61
C THR A 64 -1.45 -30.61 34.23
N THR A 65 -0.67 -30.07 33.31
CA THR A 65 -1.08 -29.83 31.91
C THR A 65 0.05 -30.12 30.94
N LEU A 66 -0.30 -30.36 29.68
CA LEU A 66 0.66 -30.43 28.58
C LEU A 66 1.16 -29.03 28.25
N LEU A 67 2.41 -28.76 28.59
CA LEU A 67 2.95 -27.39 28.69
C LEU A 67 2.84 -26.62 27.37
N VAL A 68 3.26 -27.21 26.25
CA VAL A 68 3.23 -26.56 24.93
C VAL A 68 1.79 -26.27 24.49
N ASN A 69 0.89 -27.25 24.65
CA ASN A 69 -0.51 -27.13 24.27
C ASN A 69 -1.23 -26.06 25.10
N GLU A 70 -1.00 -26.03 26.42
CA GLU A 70 -1.58 -25.01 27.28
C GLU A 70 -1.04 -23.62 26.91
N THR A 71 0.27 -23.48 26.71
CA THR A 71 0.91 -22.21 26.33
C THR A 71 0.31 -21.65 25.04
N PHE A 72 0.18 -22.49 24.01
CA PHE A 72 -0.42 -22.10 22.74
C PHE A 72 -1.90 -21.73 22.90
N SER A 73 -2.66 -22.52 23.66
CA SER A 73 -4.07 -22.29 23.92
C SER A 73 -4.32 -20.99 24.69
N GLU A 74 -3.45 -20.64 25.64
CA GLU A 74 -3.49 -19.37 26.36
C GLU A 74 -3.14 -18.19 25.48
N LEU A 75 -2.06 -18.29 24.69
CA LEU A 75 -1.70 -17.29 23.71
C LEU A 75 -2.86 -17.01 22.74
N GLN A 76 -3.49 -18.07 22.20
CA GLN A 76 -4.64 -17.94 21.31
C GLN A 76 -5.84 -17.30 22.02
N ARG A 77 -6.08 -17.59 23.31
CA ARG A 77 -7.12 -16.92 24.11
C ARG A 77 -6.84 -15.41 24.27
N VAL A 78 -5.60 -15.03 24.59
CA VAL A 78 -5.20 -13.62 24.71
C VAL A 78 -5.39 -12.89 23.38
N ILE A 79 -4.91 -13.48 22.29
CA ILE A 79 -5.07 -12.93 20.94
C ILE A 79 -6.55 -12.81 20.56
N ASN A 80 -7.35 -13.84 20.82
CA ASN A 80 -8.78 -13.83 20.50
C ASN A 80 -9.55 -12.79 21.29
N ASN A 81 -9.08 -12.37 22.46
CA ASN A 81 -9.70 -11.30 23.24
C ASN A 81 -9.43 -9.91 22.65
N ILE A 82 -8.47 -9.76 21.74
CA ILE A 82 -8.20 -8.48 21.08
C ILE A 82 -9.21 -8.24 19.95
N ARG A 83 -9.70 -7.01 19.87
CA ARG A 83 -10.52 -6.49 18.76
C ARG A 83 -9.84 -5.25 18.20
N ILE A 84 -9.65 -5.23 16.88
CA ILE A 84 -9.14 -4.08 16.12
C ILE A 84 -10.26 -3.67 15.17
N GLU A 85 -10.57 -2.38 15.06
CA GLU A 85 -11.64 -1.89 14.20
C GLU A 85 -11.29 -0.56 13.54
N PHE A 86 -11.72 -0.41 12.29
CA PHE A 86 -11.77 0.88 11.62
C PHE A 86 -13.02 1.63 12.10
N SER A 87 -12.90 2.93 12.35
CA SER A 87 -14.07 3.75 12.70
C SER A 87 -15.01 3.92 11.51
N ASP A 88 -14.45 4.02 10.30
CA ASP A 88 -15.19 4.06 9.04
C ASP A 88 -14.73 2.91 8.15
N SER A 89 -15.64 1.98 7.84
CA SER A 89 -15.29 0.76 7.11
C SER A 89 -15.44 0.85 5.59
N THR A 90 -15.96 1.96 5.05
CA THR A 90 -16.18 2.11 3.60
C THR A 90 -15.85 3.52 3.14
N GLN A 91 -15.01 3.62 2.10
CA GLN A 91 -14.50 4.90 1.59
C GLN A 91 -14.55 4.94 0.06
N GLU A 92 -14.77 6.13 -0.50
CA GLU A 92 -14.65 6.37 -1.94
C GLU A 92 -13.37 7.19 -2.21
N LEU A 93 -12.44 6.63 -2.98
CA LEU A 93 -11.13 7.24 -3.24
C LEU A 93 -10.79 7.23 -4.72
N LYS A 94 -10.13 8.28 -5.18
CA LYS A 94 -9.64 8.36 -6.57
C LYS A 94 -8.25 7.75 -6.69
N PHE A 95 -8.03 6.94 -7.73
CA PHE A 95 -6.68 6.39 -7.98
C PHE A 95 -5.75 7.46 -8.56
N GLY A 96 -4.45 7.27 -8.40
CA GLY A 96 -3.38 8.06 -9.01
C GLY A 96 -3.21 9.50 -8.53
N LEU A 97 -4.12 10.00 -7.71
CA LEU A 97 -4.01 11.30 -7.06
C LEU A 97 -3.48 11.17 -5.63
N PRO A 98 -2.76 12.18 -5.12
CA PRO A 98 -2.42 12.25 -3.70
C PRO A 98 -3.67 12.29 -2.82
N ILE A 99 -3.64 11.56 -1.71
CA ILE A 99 -4.71 11.48 -0.71
C ILE A 99 -4.12 11.93 0.63
N ASN A 100 -4.80 12.86 1.31
CA ASN A 100 -4.41 13.37 2.63
C ASN A 100 -5.43 12.98 3.72
N GLN A 101 -6.18 11.90 3.49
CA GLN A 101 -7.17 11.40 4.42
C GLN A 101 -6.54 10.42 5.41
N ARG A 102 -7.00 10.49 6.66
CA ARG A 102 -6.58 9.59 7.74
C ARG A 102 -7.80 8.96 8.37
N TYR A 103 -7.72 7.67 8.63
CA TYR A 103 -8.81 6.87 9.17
C TYR A 103 -8.45 6.35 10.54
N ALA A 104 -9.36 6.56 11.50
CA ALA A 104 -9.16 6.13 12.87
C ALA A 104 -9.27 4.61 12.99
N VAL A 105 -8.34 4.02 13.74
CA VAL A 105 -8.32 2.61 14.10
C VAL A 105 -8.32 2.51 15.62
N ALA A 106 -9.18 1.67 16.16
CA ALA A 106 -9.29 1.42 17.59
C ALA A 106 -8.94 -0.03 17.91
N ALA A 107 -8.26 -0.25 19.03
CA ALA A 107 -7.96 -1.55 19.60
C ALA A 107 -8.44 -1.63 21.04
N PHE A 108 -9.21 -2.68 21.35
CA PHE A 108 -9.82 -2.89 22.64
C PHE A 108 -10.08 -4.39 22.90
N THR A 109 -10.38 -4.77 24.14
CA THR A 109 -10.75 -6.14 24.47
C THR A 109 -12.18 -6.48 24.08
N LYS A 110 -12.47 -7.75 23.78
CA LYS A 110 -13.84 -8.22 23.43
C LYS A 110 -14.74 -8.39 24.66
N ASP A 111 -14.19 -8.34 25.86
CA ASP A 111 -14.95 -8.40 27.09
C ASP A 111 -15.92 -7.22 27.24
N LYS A 112 -16.81 -7.31 28.24
CA LYS A 112 -17.84 -6.29 28.49
C LYS A 112 -17.27 -4.91 28.79
N ASN A 113 -16.05 -4.83 29.31
CA ASN A 113 -15.43 -3.58 29.71
C ASN A 113 -14.81 -2.85 28.51
N LYS A 114 -14.56 -3.55 27.39
CA LYS A 114 -13.93 -3.00 26.17
C LYS A 114 -12.68 -2.21 26.52
N THR A 115 -11.82 -2.80 27.34
CA THR A 115 -10.60 -2.17 27.82
C THR A 115 -9.74 -1.75 26.62
N LYS A 116 -9.39 -0.46 26.57
CA LYS A 116 -8.58 0.12 25.51
C LYS A 116 -7.16 -0.43 25.60
N LEU A 117 -6.60 -0.84 24.46
CA LEU A 117 -5.29 -1.46 24.40
C LEU A 117 -4.23 -0.44 23.99
N ASN A 118 -3.42 0.02 24.93
CA ASN A 118 -2.30 0.90 24.67
C ASN A 118 -1.09 0.15 24.13
N ASP A 119 -0.24 0.88 23.43
CA ASP A 119 1.06 0.43 22.93
C ASP A 119 0.97 -0.83 22.05
N LEU A 120 -0.20 -1.10 21.46
CA LEU A 120 -0.46 -2.26 20.62
C LEU A 120 -0.01 -1.97 19.19
N PRO A 121 0.97 -2.72 18.66
CA PRO A 121 1.37 -2.60 17.27
C PRO A 121 0.31 -3.17 16.32
N VAL A 122 -0.12 -2.37 15.35
CA VAL A 122 -1.09 -2.77 14.32
C VAL A 122 -0.45 -2.56 12.96
N LYS A 123 -0.47 -3.59 12.13
CA LYS A 123 -0.01 -3.59 10.75
C LYS A 123 -1.18 -3.36 9.81
N PHE A 124 -0.93 -2.60 8.75
CA PHE A 124 -1.86 -2.41 7.65
C PHE A 124 -1.32 -3.06 6.38
N SER A 125 -2.20 -3.72 5.64
CA SER A 125 -1.86 -4.33 4.36
C SER A 125 -3.05 -4.35 3.42
N PHE A 126 -2.80 -4.21 2.13
CA PHE A 126 -3.82 -4.49 1.12
C PHE A 126 -4.05 -6.00 1.03
N VAL A 127 -5.29 -6.43 1.23
CA VAL A 127 -5.76 -7.79 0.93
C VAL A 127 -6.03 -7.92 -0.57
N SER A 128 -6.62 -6.86 -1.14
CA SER A 128 -6.86 -6.70 -2.57
C SER A 128 -6.60 -5.25 -2.98
N GLY A 129 -6.18 -5.02 -4.22
CA GLY A 129 -5.75 -3.69 -4.64
C GLY A 129 -4.33 -3.33 -4.21
N LYS A 130 -3.94 -2.07 -4.42
CA LYS A 130 -2.60 -1.54 -4.15
C LYS A 130 -2.63 -0.02 -3.96
N GLY A 131 -1.72 0.45 -3.12
CA GLY A 131 -1.53 1.87 -2.83
C GLY A 131 -0.36 2.11 -1.91
N ASN A 132 -0.16 3.37 -1.55
CA ASN A 132 0.83 3.83 -0.58
C ASN A 132 0.10 4.17 0.73
N ILE A 133 0.45 3.46 1.80
CA ILE A 133 -0.09 3.62 3.15
C ILE A 133 1.06 3.59 4.16
N ASN A 134 0.84 4.08 5.37
CA ASN A 134 1.76 3.72 6.46
C ASN A 134 1.57 2.24 6.81
N GLU A 135 2.67 1.49 6.89
CA GLU A 135 2.62 0.03 7.05
C GLU A 135 2.19 -0.42 8.45
N SER A 136 2.44 0.41 9.48
CA SER A 136 2.05 0.09 10.85
C SER A 136 1.84 1.35 11.71
N ILE A 137 1.18 1.15 12.85
CA ILE A 137 1.08 2.10 13.96
C ILE A 137 1.34 1.40 15.29
N ILE A 138 1.48 2.22 16.35
CA ILE A 138 1.38 1.81 17.74
C ILE A 138 0.19 2.58 18.31
N THR A 139 -0.74 1.90 18.99
CA THR A 139 -1.90 2.56 19.59
C THR A 139 -1.49 3.44 20.77
N ASN A 140 -2.19 4.55 20.95
CA ASN A 140 -1.97 5.45 22.08
C ASN A 140 -2.68 4.95 23.37
N ASN A 141 -2.64 5.75 24.44
CA ASN A 141 -3.31 5.49 25.71
C ASN A 141 -4.85 5.34 25.63
N GLN A 142 -5.47 5.75 24.53
CA GLN A 142 -6.89 5.55 24.26
C GLN A 142 -7.16 4.30 23.41
N GLY A 143 -6.14 3.51 23.11
CA GLY A 143 -6.20 2.38 22.20
C GLY A 143 -6.45 2.79 20.76
N LYS A 144 -6.02 3.98 20.35
CA LYS A 144 -6.28 4.53 19.01
C LYS A 144 -5.00 4.73 18.20
N GLY A 145 -5.12 4.56 16.89
CA GLY A 145 -4.11 4.89 15.89
C GLY A 145 -4.76 5.44 14.61
N MET A 146 -3.95 5.75 13.60
CA MET A 146 -4.43 6.25 12.32
C MET A 146 -3.81 5.49 11.15
N LEU A 147 -4.66 4.99 10.25
CA LEU A 147 -4.27 4.64 8.90
C LEU A 147 -4.22 5.92 8.07
N SER A 148 -3.09 6.18 7.43
CA SER A 148 -2.91 7.23 6.43
C SER A 148 -2.84 6.57 5.06
N ILE A 149 -3.74 6.95 4.17
CA ILE A 149 -3.68 6.54 2.76
C ILE A 149 -3.11 7.73 1.99
N PHE A 150 -1.92 7.55 1.42
CA PHE A 150 -1.22 8.59 0.68
C PHE A 150 -1.60 8.56 -0.81
N LYS A 151 -1.87 7.37 -1.35
CA LYS A 151 -2.23 7.17 -2.76
C LYS A 151 -2.84 5.80 -3.00
N ILE A 152 -3.81 5.70 -3.90
CA ILE A 152 -4.28 4.41 -4.46
C ILE A 152 -3.69 4.27 -5.86
N THR A 153 -2.99 3.17 -6.14
CA THR A 153 -2.29 2.96 -7.42
C THR A 153 -2.94 1.89 -8.28
N SER A 154 -3.77 1.02 -7.70
CA SER A 154 -4.59 0.07 -8.45
C SER A 154 -5.90 0.70 -8.93
N THR A 155 -6.32 0.38 -10.15
CA THR A 155 -7.61 0.76 -10.75
C THR A 155 -8.74 -0.21 -10.41
N GLN A 156 -8.47 -1.27 -9.64
CA GLN A 156 -9.48 -2.23 -9.21
C GLN A 156 -10.58 -1.50 -8.43
N ALA A 157 -11.84 -1.65 -8.88
CA ALA A 157 -12.98 -0.88 -8.40
C ALA A 157 -13.28 -1.07 -6.91
N TYR A 158 -13.03 -2.26 -6.36
CA TYR A 158 -13.20 -2.56 -4.95
C TYR A 158 -11.90 -3.11 -4.38
N GLN A 159 -11.38 -2.46 -3.34
CA GLN A 159 -10.13 -2.82 -2.67
C GLN A 159 -10.35 -2.98 -1.17
N GLU A 160 -9.45 -3.72 -0.53
CA GLU A 160 -9.55 -4.04 0.88
C GLU A 160 -8.22 -3.77 1.57
N ILE A 161 -8.25 -2.96 2.62
CA ILE A 161 -7.14 -2.79 3.55
C ILE A 161 -7.49 -3.50 4.84
N GLU A 162 -6.58 -4.36 5.30
CA GLU A 162 -6.70 -5.05 6.57
C GLU A 162 -5.83 -4.39 7.64
N ALA A 163 -6.38 -4.26 8.84
CA ALA A 163 -5.68 -3.94 10.07
C ALA A 163 -5.57 -5.22 10.91
N ALA A 164 -4.35 -5.63 11.25
CA ALA A 164 -4.08 -6.83 12.05
C ALA A 164 -2.95 -6.58 13.06
N LEU A 165 -2.79 -7.48 14.03
CA LEU A 165 -1.68 -7.40 14.99
C LEU A 165 -0.32 -7.50 14.30
N ASP A 166 0.62 -6.63 14.69
CA ASP A 166 1.99 -6.64 14.19
C ASP A 166 2.92 -7.40 15.14
N PHE A 167 2.96 -8.73 15.01
CA PHE A 167 3.84 -9.60 15.78
C PHE A 167 5.33 -9.31 15.55
N GLU A 168 5.69 -8.91 14.34
CA GLU A 168 7.08 -8.59 14.02
C GLU A 168 7.53 -7.36 14.81
N LYS A 169 6.71 -6.32 14.87
CA LYS A 169 7.01 -5.13 15.68
C LYS A 169 6.95 -5.38 17.19
N MET A 170 6.08 -6.29 17.65
CA MET A 170 6.02 -6.68 19.07
C MET A 170 7.22 -7.49 19.54
N CYS A 171 7.75 -8.38 18.68
CA CYS A 171 8.68 -9.42 19.12
C CYS A 171 10.08 -9.35 18.48
N SER A 172 10.29 -8.63 17.38
CA SER A 172 11.52 -8.72 16.57
C SER A 172 12.82 -8.38 17.29
N THR A 173 12.77 -7.54 18.33
CA THR A 173 13.95 -7.19 19.13
C THR A 173 14.37 -8.31 20.09
N ASP A 174 13.52 -9.31 20.29
CA ASP A 174 13.79 -10.42 21.20
C ASP A 174 14.41 -11.60 20.46
N THR A 175 15.49 -12.16 21.01
CA THR A 175 16.19 -13.29 20.41
C THR A 175 15.33 -14.55 20.29
N SER A 176 14.24 -14.64 21.06
CA SER A 176 13.25 -15.71 20.96
C SER A 176 12.36 -15.64 19.71
N TRP A 177 12.26 -14.47 19.04
CA TRP A 177 11.37 -14.28 17.88
C TRP A 177 11.64 -15.27 16.76
N LYS A 178 12.91 -15.58 16.47
CA LYS A 178 13.26 -16.56 15.43
C LYS A 178 12.68 -17.95 15.67
N TYR A 179 12.41 -18.30 16.94
CA TYR A 179 11.79 -19.56 17.34
C TYR A 179 10.28 -19.45 17.48
N PHE A 180 9.76 -18.27 17.82
CA PHE A 180 8.32 -18.03 17.94
C PHE A 180 7.62 -17.78 16.59
N LYS A 181 8.30 -17.15 15.62
CA LYS A 181 7.75 -16.78 14.30
C LYS A 181 7.02 -17.94 13.58
N PRO A 182 7.51 -19.19 13.58
CA PRO A 182 6.80 -20.32 12.98
C PRO A 182 5.44 -20.65 13.62
N PHE A 183 5.22 -20.26 14.88
CA PHE A 183 3.93 -20.47 15.56
C PHE A 183 2.90 -19.42 15.16
N VAL A 184 3.34 -18.22 14.77
CA VAL A 184 2.42 -17.12 14.42
C VAL A 184 1.54 -17.48 13.23
N SER A 185 2.03 -18.28 12.28
CA SER A 185 1.24 -18.75 11.14
C SER A 185 0.12 -19.74 11.52
N GLN A 186 0.19 -20.33 12.71
CA GLN A 186 -0.84 -21.24 13.24
C GLN A 186 -1.89 -20.51 14.07
N LEU A 187 -1.66 -19.24 14.41
CA LEU A 187 -2.58 -18.45 15.22
C LEU A 187 -3.70 -17.88 14.36
N SER A 188 -4.92 -17.88 14.89
CA SER A 188 -6.00 -17.06 14.34
C SER A 188 -5.81 -15.63 14.82
N ILE A 189 -5.33 -14.76 13.94
CA ILE A 189 -5.01 -13.36 14.25
C ILE A 189 -6.28 -12.50 14.03
N PRO A 190 -6.73 -11.71 15.02
CA PRO A 190 -7.84 -10.81 14.84
C PRO A 190 -7.44 -9.72 13.84
N SER A 191 -8.33 -9.51 12.87
CA SER A 191 -8.19 -8.45 11.90
C SER A 191 -9.54 -7.79 11.61
N HIS A 192 -9.48 -6.61 11.00
CA HIS A 192 -10.66 -5.93 10.48
C HIS A 192 -10.34 -5.25 9.17
N ARG A 193 -11.32 -5.16 8.29
CA ARG A 193 -11.14 -4.70 6.91
C ARG A 193 -11.86 -3.39 6.66
N MET A 194 -11.17 -2.48 5.98
CA MET A 194 -11.73 -1.29 5.36
C MET A 194 -11.90 -1.57 3.87
N PHE A 195 -13.09 -1.27 3.36
CA PHE A 195 -13.42 -1.38 1.95
C PHE A 195 -13.24 -0.03 1.26
N ILE A 196 -12.61 -0.04 0.10
CA ILE A 196 -12.38 1.14 -0.72
C ILE A 196 -13.07 0.92 -2.06
N LYS A 197 -13.98 1.82 -2.40
CA LYS A 197 -14.51 1.95 -3.76
C LYS A 197 -13.63 2.95 -4.51
N VAL A 198 -12.98 2.47 -5.55
CA VAL A 198 -12.07 3.27 -6.36
C VAL A 198 -12.82 3.95 -7.49
N ILE A 199 -12.63 5.25 -7.60
CA ILE A 199 -13.25 6.11 -8.62
C ILE A 199 -12.17 6.61 -9.58
N ALA A 200 -12.52 6.70 -10.85
CA ALA A 200 -11.65 7.29 -11.85
C ALA A 200 -11.49 8.81 -11.64
N PRO A 201 -10.26 9.35 -11.66
CA PRO A 201 -10.05 10.78 -11.78
C PRO A 201 -10.65 11.34 -13.08
N LYS A 202 -11.18 12.55 -12.99
CA LYS A 202 -11.61 13.32 -14.16
C LYS A 202 -10.46 14.18 -14.68
N PHE A 203 -10.31 14.28 -16.00
CA PHE A 203 -9.37 15.21 -16.62
C PHE A 203 -10.05 16.11 -17.64
N TYR A 204 -9.56 17.35 -17.74
CA TYR A 204 -9.95 18.33 -18.74
C TYR A 204 -8.75 18.61 -19.64
N SER A 205 -8.99 18.69 -20.95
CA SER A 205 -7.95 18.90 -21.95
C SER A 205 -8.14 20.21 -22.67
N ASN A 206 -7.04 20.94 -22.87
CA ASN A 206 -6.98 22.15 -23.66
C ASN A 206 -5.71 22.17 -24.51
N SER A 207 -5.83 22.46 -25.80
CA SER A 207 -4.70 22.46 -26.72
C SER A 207 -4.73 23.61 -27.71
N SER A 208 -3.54 24.13 -28.06
CA SER A 208 -3.33 25.01 -29.20
C SER A 208 -2.30 24.38 -30.13
N GLU A 209 -2.77 23.68 -31.16
CA GLU A 209 -1.93 23.01 -32.16
C GLU A 209 -1.92 23.79 -33.47
N LYS A 210 -0.73 23.99 -34.04
CA LYS A 210 -0.53 24.70 -35.31
C LYS A 210 0.26 23.84 -36.29
N ASN A 211 -0.14 23.86 -37.56
CA ASN A 211 0.66 23.33 -38.64
C ASN A 211 1.22 24.50 -39.45
N LEU A 212 2.53 24.66 -39.50
CA LEU A 212 3.20 25.75 -40.23
C LEU A 212 2.67 27.13 -39.80
N ASN A 213 2.60 27.35 -38.48
CA ASN A 213 2.02 28.55 -37.84
C ASN A 213 0.50 28.76 -38.03
N SER A 214 -0.16 27.93 -38.83
CA SER A 214 -1.61 28.00 -39.05
C SER A 214 -2.34 27.15 -38.00
N PRO A 215 -3.35 27.68 -37.30
CA PRO A 215 -4.16 26.89 -36.37
C PRO A 215 -4.76 25.65 -37.04
N MET A 216 -4.77 24.55 -36.32
CA MET A 216 -5.43 23.32 -36.76
C MET A 216 -6.84 23.26 -36.19
N GLU A 217 -7.83 22.93 -37.03
CA GLU A 217 -9.22 22.71 -36.58
C GLU A 217 -9.32 21.44 -35.72
N GLU A 218 -8.53 20.42 -36.06
CA GLU A 218 -8.47 19.16 -35.32
C GLU A 218 -7.10 18.99 -34.65
N PRO A 219 -7.00 19.08 -33.30
CA PRO A 219 -5.76 18.81 -32.60
C PRO A 219 -5.38 17.33 -32.73
N ILE A 220 -4.17 17.03 -33.18
CA ILE A 220 -3.71 15.65 -33.43
C ILE A 220 -3.13 15.05 -32.14
N LEU A 221 -2.24 15.79 -31.45
CA LEU A 221 -1.57 15.27 -30.27
C LEU A 221 -2.53 15.15 -29.09
N MET A 222 -3.37 16.17 -28.86
CA MET A 222 -4.30 16.14 -27.72
C MET A 222 -5.37 15.06 -27.89
N LYS A 223 -5.96 14.89 -29.08
CA LYS A 223 -6.91 13.78 -29.34
C LYS A 223 -6.29 12.41 -29.04
N HIS A 224 -5.03 12.21 -29.41
CA HIS A 224 -4.31 10.98 -29.12
C HIS A 224 -4.04 10.81 -27.63
N LEU A 225 -3.60 11.87 -26.95
CA LEU A 225 -3.36 11.87 -25.51
C LEU A 225 -4.63 11.59 -24.72
N ASP A 226 -5.76 12.23 -25.07
CA ASP A 226 -7.07 12.02 -24.45
C ASP A 226 -7.49 10.56 -24.55
N LYS A 227 -7.34 9.96 -25.74
CA LYS A 227 -7.63 8.54 -25.95
C LYS A 227 -6.77 7.66 -25.04
N ARG A 228 -5.46 7.92 -24.97
CA ARG A 228 -4.55 7.14 -24.10
C ARG A 228 -4.91 7.29 -22.62
N MET A 229 -5.27 8.49 -22.16
CA MET A 229 -5.68 8.71 -20.77
C MET A 229 -7.01 8.02 -20.44
N PHE A 230 -7.95 8.06 -21.37
CA PHE A 230 -9.20 7.31 -21.27
C PHE A 230 -8.97 5.79 -21.21
N ASP A 231 -8.12 5.25 -22.09
CA ASP A 231 -7.75 3.83 -22.11
C ASP A 231 -7.05 3.40 -20.80
N ASN A 232 -6.33 4.33 -20.15
CA ASN A 232 -5.71 4.12 -18.82
C ASN A 232 -6.71 4.27 -17.66
N GLY A 233 -7.99 4.50 -17.93
CA GLY A 233 -9.06 4.50 -16.94
C GLY A 233 -9.39 5.87 -16.35
N LEU A 234 -8.90 6.97 -16.91
CA LEU A 234 -9.34 8.31 -16.53
C LEU A 234 -10.63 8.69 -17.26
N GLN A 235 -11.37 9.65 -16.73
CA GLN A 235 -12.61 10.15 -17.33
C GLN A 235 -12.43 11.55 -17.91
N LEU A 236 -12.71 11.73 -19.21
CA LEU A 236 -12.70 13.06 -19.81
C LEU A 236 -13.92 13.87 -19.32
N THR A 237 -13.72 15.13 -18.97
CA THR A 237 -14.79 16.09 -18.68
C THR A 237 -14.66 17.34 -19.55
N MET A 238 -15.79 17.89 -19.97
CA MET A 238 -15.85 19.18 -20.69
C MET A 238 -15.91 20.37 -19.73
N ASN A 239 -16.14 20.12 -18.44
CA ASN A 239 -16.19 21.14 -17.41
C ASN A 239 -14.87 21.18 -16.63
N LYS A 240 -14.06 22.21 -16.87
CA LYS A 240 -12.78 22.41 -16.18
C LYS A 240 -12.91 22.44 -14.65
N ALA A 241 -14.03 22.90 -14.11
CA ALA A 241 -14.25 22.98 -12.66
C ALA A 241 -14.45 21.62 -12.00
N GLU A 242 -14.81 20.58 -12.76
CA GLU A 242 -14.97 19.21 -12.27
C GLU A 242 -13.71 18.35 -12.45
N ALA A 243 -12.66 18.90 -13.07
CA ALA A 243 -11.47 18.16 -13.40
C ALA A 243 -10.54 18.03 -12.18
N ASP A 244 -10.02 16.81 -11.98
CA ASP A 244 -8.95 16.56 -11.02
C ASP A 244 -7.57 16.88 -11.62
N LEU A 245 -7.47 16.75 -12.94
CA LEU A 245 -6.27 17.02 -13.73
C LEU A 245 -6.59 17.91 -14.93
N ILE A 246 -5.72 18.86 -15.22
CA ILE A 246 -5.84 19.78 -16.36
C ILE A 246 -4.65 19.56 -17.29
N PHE A 247 -4.91 19.12 -18.51
CA PHE A 247 -3.93 18.88 -19.55
C PHE A 247 -3.86 20.10 -20.47
N GLU A 248 -2.69 20.70 -20.58
CA GLU A 248 -2.43 21.85 -21.45
C GLU A 248 -1.33 21.50 -22.45
N LEU A 249 -1.67 21.54 -23.74
CA LEU A 249 -0.72 21.23 -24.81
C LEU A 249 -0.60 22.40 -25.79
N THR A 250 0.63 22.78 -26.12
CA THR A 250 0.91 23.70 -27.22
C THR A 250 1.85 23.05 -28.21
N SER A 251 1.61 23.22 -29.50
CA SER A 251 2.49 22.67 -30.52
C SER A 251 2.47 23.48 -31.81
N ASN A 252 3.58 23.40 -32.53
CA ASN A 252 3.70 24.00 -33.85
C ASN A 252 4.70 23.22 -34.71
N THR A 253 4.43 23.14 -36.01
CA THR A 253 5.43 22.71 -36.99
C THR A 253 6.02 23.90 -37.72
N GLN A 254 7.30 23.79 -38.07
CA GLN A 254 7.98 24.77 -38.91
C GLN A 254 8.78 24.04 -39.99
N GLN A 255 8.79 24.58 -41.21
CA GLN A 255 9.66 24.08 -42.26
C GLN A 255 11.10 24.45 -41.92
N VAL A 256 11.99 23.47 -41.98
CA VAL A 256 13.42 23.64 -41.65
C VAL A 256 14.29 23.51 -42.87
N ASN A 257 13.96 22.60 -43.79
CA ASN A 257 14.80 22.34 -44.96
C ASN A 257 13.99 21.86 -46.18
N VAL A 258 14.55 22.06 -47.37
CA VAL A 258 14.10 21.45 -48.63
C VAL A 258 15.33 20.86 -49.31
N ALA A 259 15.32 19.55 -49.56
CA ALA A 259 16.43 18.85 -50.22
C ALA A 259 15.89 17.72 -51.09
N TYR A 260 16.39 17.60 -52.34
CA TYR A 260 15.97 16.57 -53.29
C TYR A 260 14.44 16.46 -53.42
N GLU A 261 13.77 17.61 -53.58
CA GLU A 261 12.29 17.74 -53.66
C GLU A 261 11.52 17.30 -52.39
N MET A 262 12.21 16.88 -51.34
CA MET A 262 11.62 16.54 -50.05
C MET A 262 11.66 17.76 -49.11
N ILE A 263 10.52 18.07 -48.53
CA ILE A 263 10.36 19.12 -47.53
C ILE A 263 10.43 18.49 -46.14
N THR A 264 11.29 19.04 -45.30
CA THR A 264 11.41 18.66 -43.89
C THR A 264 10.77 19.72 -43.00
N CYS A 265 9.80 19.29 -42.19
CA CYS A 265 9.22 20.08 -41.11
C CYS A 265 9.64 19.50 -39.76
N HIS A 266 9.87 20.36 -38.78
CA HIS A 266 10.08 19.96 -37.39
C HIS A 266 8.87 20.36 -36.56
N LEU A 267 8.35 19.43 -35.77
CA LEU A 267 7.38 19.67 -34.72
C LEU A 267 8.09 19.98 -33.41
N GLN A 268 7.59 20.99 -32.72
CA GLN A 268 7.84 21.25 -31.30
C GLN A 268 6.53 21.20 -30.53
N PHE A 269 6.53 20.60 -29.34
CA PHE A 269 5.40 20.63 -28.43
C PHE A 269 5.82 20.77 -26.98
N ALA A 270 4.94 21.34 -26.18
CA ALA A 270 5.02 21.39 -24.73
C ALA A 270 3.70 20.90 -24.13
N LEU A 271 3.78 19.97 -23.18
CA LEU A 271 2.67 19.43 -22.41
C LEU A 271 2.87 19.77 -20.94
N THR A 272 1.85 20.31 -20.30
CA THR A 272 1.80 20.51 -18.85
C THR A 272 0.54 19.87 -18.30
N ILE A 273 0.67 19.11 -17.21
CA ILE A 273 -0.46 18.59 -16.44
C ILE A 273 -0.47 19.29 -15.10
N LYS A 274 -1.62 19.86 -14.74
CA LYS A 274 -1.84 20.53 -13.46
C LYS A 274 -2.85 19.74 -12.62
N ASP A 275 -2.72 19.84 -11.30
CA ASP A 275 -3.78 19.38 -10.40
C ASP A 275 -4.98 20.36 -10.39
N ALA A 276 -6.03 20.00 -9.65
CA ALA A 276 -7.23 20.84 -9.49
C ALA A 276 -6.95 22.24 -8.89
N SER A 277 -5.83 22.42 -8.17
CA SER A 277 -5.41 23.73 -7.65
C SER A 277 -4.69 24.59 -8.70
N GLY A 278 -4.38 24.02 -9.87
CA GLY A 278 -3.63 24.67 -10.94
C GLY A 278 -2.12 24.53 -10.80
N LYS A 279 -1.62 23.77 -9.82
CA LYS A 279 -0.19 23.53 -9.64
C LYS A 279 0.30 22.50 -10.68
N PRO A 280 1.41 22.75 -11.38
CA PRO A 280 1.97 21.78 -12.32
C PRO A 280 2.47 20.55 -11.56
N VAL A 281 1.98 19.37 -11.95
CA VAL A 281 2.39 18.05 -11.43
C VAL A 281 3.22 17.27 -12.44
N TYR A 282 3.19 17.66 -13.71
CA TYR A 282 4.04 17.14 -14.77
C TYR A 282 4.24 18.19 -15.86
N SER A 283 5.43 18.21 -16.47
CA SER A 283 5.72 19.08 -17.60
C SER A 283 6.76 18.41 -18.50
N HIS A 284 6.51 18.42 -19.81
CA HIS A 284 7.38 17.86 -20.81
C HIS A 284 7.44 18.74 -22.05
N GLN A 285 8.60 18.84 -22.65
CA GLN A 285 8.78 19.55 -23.92
C GLN A 285 9.66 18.75 -24.86
N LYS A 286 9.32 18.77 -26.14
CA LYS A 286 10.11 18.12 -27.17
C LYS A 286 10.13 18.96 -28.42
N ASN A 287 11.34 19.15 -28.94
CA ASN A 287 11.62 19.84 -30.18
C ASN A 287 12.17 18.85 -31.22
N ASP A 288 12.22 19.32 -32.47
CA ASP A 288 12.89 18.65 -33.60
C ASP A 288 12.33 17.26 -33.94
N ILE A 289 11.02 17.05 -33.78
CA ILE A 289 10.37 15.84 -34.28
C ILE A 289 10.16 16.00 -35.79
N LYS A 290 10.85 15.18 -36.57
CA LYS A 290 10.93 15.35 -38.02
C LYS A 290 9.72 14.78 -38.74
N GLY A 291 9.23 15.52 -39.72
CA GLY A 291 8.33 15.03 -40.74
C GLY A 291 8.83 15.38 -42.13
N ILE A 292 8.92 14.38 -43.01
CA ILE A 292 9.49 14.54 -44.36
C ILE A 292 8.48 14.05 -45.40
N ARG A 293 8.08 14.93 -46.32
CA ARG A 293 7.17 14.63 -47.45
C ARG A 293 7.46 15.54 -48.63
N LEU A 294 6.88 15.23 -49.78
CA LEU A 294 6.99 16.05 -51.00
C LEU A 294 6.24 17.38 -50.89
N LYS A 295 5.16 17.43 -50.10
CA LYS A 295 4.38 18.66 -49.86
C LYS A 295 4.57 19.20 -48.45
N GLN A 296 4.64 20.51 -48.33
CA GLN A 296 4.92 21.21 -47.07
C GLN A 296 3.89 20.89 -45.98
N GLN A 297 2.60 21.01 -46.30
CA GLN A 297 1.53 20.72 -45.35
C GLN A 297 1.55 19.26 -44.89
N GLU A 298 1.77 18.33 -45.81
CA GLU A 298 1.86 16.89 -45.51
C GLU A 298 3.09 16.57 -44.65
N ALA A 299 4.23 17.25 -44.87
CA ALA A 299 5.45 17.08 -44.07
C ALA A 299 5.20 17.52 -42.62
N GLY A 300 4.50 18.64 -42.43
CA GLY A 300 4.08 19.10 -41.11
C GLY A 300 3.15 18.10 -40.40
N ILE A 301 2.10 17.62 -41.07
CA ILE A 301 1.21 16.59 -40.51
C ILE A 301 1.96 15.28 -40.22
N TYR A 302 2.94 14.91 -41.05
CA TYR A 302 3.74 13.73 -40.78
C TYR A 302 4.62 13.88 -39.52
N ALA A 303 5.12 15.09 -39.23
CA ALA A 303 5.83 15.37 -37.98
C ALA A 303 4.93 15.17 -36.75
N TYR A 304 3.64 15.54 -36.85
CA TYR A 304 2.62 15.23 -35.84
C TYR A 304 2.42 13.72 -35.62
N LYS A 305 2.40 12.92 -36.70
CA LYS A 305 2.33 11.46 -36.60
C LYS A 305 3.55 10.87 -35.89
N SER A 306 4.76 11.35 -36.19
CA SER A 306 5.95 10.98 -35.43
C SER A 306 5.91 11.50 -33.99
N GLY A 307 5.21 12.61 -33.74
CA GLY A 307 4.93 13.12 -32.39
C GLY A 307 4.08 12.16 -31.56
N ILE A 308 3.08 11.52 -32.17
CA ILE A 308 2.28 10.47 -31.55
C ILE A 308 3.18 9.30 -31.08
N GLU A 309 4.08 8.82 -31.94
CA GLU A 309 5.01 7.74 -31.59
C GLU A 309 5.92 8.12 -30.41
N TYR A 310 6.39 9.37 -30.39
CA TYR A 310 7.17 9.88 -29.26
C TYR A 310 6.35 9.95 -27.96
N ILE A 311 5.09 10.41 -28.04
CA ILE A 311 4.18 10.44 -26.89
C ILE A 311 3.99 9.03 -26.33
N ASP A 312 3.70 8.05 -27.18
CA ASP A 312 3.48 6.66 -26.76
C ASP A 312 4.72 6.02 -26.13
N THR A 313 5.91 6.31 -26.65
CA THR A 313 7.15 5.67 -26.18
C THR A 313 7.83 6.36 -25.01
N LYS A 314 7.53 7.65 -24.75
CA LYS A 314 8.18 8.45 -23.70
C LYS A 314 7.20 9.08 -22.73
N VAL A 315 6.28 9.89 -23.24
CA VAL A 315 5.38 10.72 -22.41
C VAL A 315 4.36 9.85 -21.65
N ILE A 316 3.71 8.90 -22.32
CA ILE A 316 2.72 8.02 -21.68
C ILE A 316 3.34 7.17 -20.56
N PRO A 317 4.50 6.51 -20.74
CA PRO A 317 5.18 5.81 -19.65
C PRO A 317 5.50 6.69 -18.43
N GLU A 318 5.88 7.95 -18.64
CA GLU A 318 6.16 8.89 -17.56
C GLU A 318 4.88 9.28 -16.81
N ILE A 319 3.81 9.62 -17.52
CA ILE A 319 2.50 9.92 -16.92
C ILE A 319 1.97 8.68 -16.16
N ASN A 320 2.12 7.48 -16.73
CA ASN A 320 1.71 6.24 -16.05
C ASN A 320 2.52 5.98 -14.79
N THR A 321 3.80 6.34 -14.77
CA THR A 321 4.61 6.27 -13.55
C THR A 321 4.10 7.26 -12.50
N LEU A 322 3.74 8.49 -12.92
CA LEU A 322 3.14 9.47 -12.03
C LEU A 322 1.79 9.02 -11.46
N LEU A 323 0.96 8.31 -12.22
CA LEU A 323 -0.39 7.91 -11.78
C LEU A 323 -0.40 6.57 -11.04
N PHE A 324 0.34 5.57 -11.51
CA PHE A 324 0.19 4.18 -11.04
C PHE A 324 1.35 3.66 -10.19
N LYS A 325 2.36 4.49 -9.90
CA LYS A 325 3.43 4.18 -8.94
C LYS A 325 3.46 5.21 -7.82
#